data_AF-A0A158EH63-F1
#
_entry.id   AF-A0A158EH63-F1
#
_cell.length_a   1.000
_cell.length_b   1.000
_cell.length_c   1.000
_cell.angle_alpha   90.00
_cell.angle_beta   90.00
_cell.angle_gamma   90.00
#
_symmetry.space_group_name_H-M   'P 1'
#
loop_
_entity.id
_entity.type
_entity.pdbx_description
1 polymer ?
#
loop_
_entity_poly.entity_id
_entity_poly.type
_entity_poly.pdbx_seq_one_letter_code
_entity_poly.pdbx_strand_id
1 'polypeptide(L)'
;MQRIADEAIAGLSESSQNILDNKSLHLALRRATSALDLPEQHKSIISLAANINGLPENSRTNAISKLLEMIGLLPSNAIKAQALENLAISVDNLPPESVPFFNKAVINKIRMLPVNLQDEALTYATRTTSFIVDPEKNNLELIFNTISASPSSYRRCLTRFVRYEARESNTRFSVHLMNVILSLPDHLGADVLEEWVRATLCSTPDAAGVDERIGIVCENMHKISPEMRNRLIRRIESDNENYPSISKNKAKELHEYLIKATVDDFMSV
;
A
#
# COMPACT_ATOMS: atom_id res chain seq x y z
N MET A 1 35.81 -4.78 32.50
CA MET A 1 34.74 -5.39 31.68
C MET A 1 33.64 -4.41 31.31
N GLN A 2 33.22 -3.47 32.17
CA GLN A 2 32.25 -2.40 31.83
C GLN A 2 32.66 -1.53 30.62
N ARG A 3 33.96 -1.21 30.50
CA ARG A 3 34.47 -0.27 29.50
C ARG A 3 34.44 -0.79 28.04
N ILE A 4 34.41 -2.11 27.85
CA ILE A 4 34.32 -2.75 26.52
C ILE A 4 32.86 -2.75 26.02
N ALA A 5 31.89 -2.78 26.95
CA ALA A 5 30.47 -2.68 26.60
C ALA A 5 30.09 -1.25 26.18
N ASP A 6 30.68 -0.23 26.80
CA ASP A 6 30.42 1.17 26.46
C ASP A 6 31.05 1.57 25.11
N GLU A 7 32.22 1.01 24.76
CA GLU A 7 32.85 1.20 23.44
C GLU A 7 32.08 0.48 22.30
N ALA A 8 31.38 -0.63 22.60
CA ALA A 8 30.52 -1.32 21.63
C ALA A 8 29.21 -0.54 21.35
N ILE A 9 28.69 0.20 22.33
CA ILE A 9 27.50 1.04 22.19
C ILE A 9 27.83 2.34 21.44
N ALA A 10 29.00 2.95 21.70
CA ALA A 10 29.47 4.12 20.97
C ALA A 10 29.77 3.81 19.48
N GLY A 11 30.32 2.63 19.19
CA GLY A 11 30.58 2.18 17.80
C GLY A 11 29.33 1.93 16.96
N LEU A 12 28.15 1.77 17.57
CA LEU A 12 26.85 1.65 16.89
C LEU A 12 26.22 3.01 16.54
N SER A 13 26.72 4.11 17.13
CA SER A 13 26.20 5.47 16.90
C SER A 13 26.84 6.17 15.71
N GLU A 14 28.13 5.91 15.43
CA GLU A 14 28.88 6.62 14.38
C GLU A 14 29.00 5.85 13.06
N SER A 15 28.58 4.58 13.02
CA SER A 15 28.70 3.73 11.82
C SER A 15 27.44 3.66 10.95
N SER A 16 26.40 4.43 11.27
CA SER A 16 25.11 4.48 10.55
C SER A 16 25.18 5.09 9.13
N GLN A 17 26.37 5.39 8.60
CA GLN A 17 26.54 5.84 7.21
C GLN A 17 27.46 4.96 6.36
N ASN A 18 28.11 3.92 6.89
CA ASN A 18 29.07 3.16 6.10
C ASN A 18 28.41 1.98 5.41
N ILE A 19 28.44 2.06 4.07
CA ILE A 19 28.21 0.99 3.09
C ILE A 19 28.59 -0.36 3.71
N LEU A 20 27.58 -1.17 4.01
CA LEU A 20 27.76 -2.56 4.43
C LEU A 20 28.46 -3.29 3.28
N ASP A 21 29.76 -3.55 3.42
CA ASP A 21 30.44 -4.43 2.50
C ASP A 21 29.78 -5.83 2.56
N ASN A 22 29.78 -6.53 1.42
CA ASN A 22 29.06 -7.81 1.25
C ASN A 22 29.51 -8.87 2.29
N LYS A 23 30.73 -8.71 2.84
CA LYS A 23 31.32 -9.56 3.87
C LYS A 23 30.75 -9.26 5.26
N SER A 24 30.62 -7.99 5.64
CA SER A 24 29.99 -7.56 6.91
C SER A 24 28.52 -7.92 6.96
N LEU A 25 27.83 -7.91 5.82
CA LEU A 25 26.42 -8.27 5.76
C LEU A 25 26.19 -9.80 5.78
N HIS A 26 27.06 -10.59 5.14
CA HIS A 26 27.09 -12.05 5.36
C HIS A 26 27.39 -12.42 6.81
N LEU A 27 28.29 -11.68 7.47
CA LEU A 27 28.55 -11.81 8.90
C LEU A 27 27.34 -11.39 9.74
N ALA A 28 26.59 -10.36 9.35
CA ALA A 28 25.37 -9.92 10.04
C ALA A 28 24.24 -10.96 9.89
N LEU A 29 24.01 -11.52 8.69
CA LEU A 29 23.09 -12.63 8.47
C LEU A 29 23.51 -13.88 9.26
N ARG A 30 24.82 -14.19 9.30
CA ARG A 30 25.36 -15.29 10.10
C ARG A 30 25.22 -15.03 11.60
N ARG A 31 25.40 -13.79 12.05
CA ARG A 31 25.24 -13.38 13.45
C ARG A 31 23.79 -13.50 13.88
N ALA A 32 22.87 -12.99 13.07
CA ALA A 32 21.43 -13.11 13.31
C ALA A 32 20.93 -14.57 13.31
N THR A 33 21.63 -15.49 12.63
CA THR A 33 21.33 -16.94 12.62
C THR A 33 22.16 -17.76 13.63
N SER A 34 23.19 -17.17 14.24
CA SER A 34 24.04 -17.81 15.25
C SER A 34 23.50 -17.62 16.66
N ALA A 35 23.92 -18.45 17.62
CA ALA A 35 23.50 -18.50 19.02
C ALA A 35 23.90 -17.25 19.87
N LEU A 36 23.61 -16.05 19.38
CA LEU A 36 23.59 -14.82 20.17
C LEU A 36 22.41 -14.83 21.14
N ASP A 37 22.51 -14.04 22.21
CA ASP A 37 21.36 -13.78 23.09
C ASP A 37 20.20 -13.17 22.29
N LEU A 38 18.97 -13.63 22.55
CA LEU A 38 17.74 -13.24 21.84
C LEU A 38 17.62 -11.72 21.56
N PRO A 39 17.91 -10.81 22.52
CA PRO A 39 17.80 -9.38 22.29
C PRO A 39 18.73 -8.84 21.18
N GLU A 40 19.95 -9.37 21.07
CA GLU A 40 20.91 -8.96 20.05
C GLU A 40 20.59 -9.54 18.68
N GLN A 41 19.98 -10.74 18.64
CA GLN A 41 19.41 -11.29 17.41
C GLN A 41 18.27 -10.42 16.87
N HIS A 42 17.35 -9.96 17.74
CA HIS A 42 16.23 -9.12 17.33
C HIS A 42 16.68 -7.79 16.72
N LYS A 43 17.63 -7.10 17.39
CA LYS A 43 18.23 -5.86 16.87
C LYS A 43 18.90 -6.08 15.52
N SER A 44 19.64 -7.20 15.39
CA SER A 44 20.30 -7.56 14.14
C SER A 44 19.30 -7.78 13.00
N ILE A 45 18.18 -8.45 13.26
CA ILE A 45 17.12 -8.69 12.26
C ILE A 45 16.45 -7.38 11.82
N ILE A 46 16.11 -6.49 12.76
CA ILE A 46 15.52 -5.17 12.44
C ILE A 46 16.50 -4.31 11.63
N SER A 47 17.77 -4.30 12.02
CA SER A 47 18.82 -3.55 11.33
C SER A 47 19.06 -4.09 9.92
N LEU A 48 19.08 -5.42 9.75
CA LEU A 48 19.19 -6.05 8.44
C LEU A 48 18.00 -5.72 7.53
N ALA A 49 16.78 -5.69 8.07
CA ALA A 49 15.59 -5.29 7.33
C ALA A 49 15.69 -3.86 6.79
N ALA A 50 16.23 -2.94 7.58
CA ALA A 50 16.41 -1.54 7.16
C ALA A 50 17.54 -1.35 6.13
N ASN A 51 18.57 -2.20 6.16
CA ASN A 51 19.78 -2.04 5.36
C ASN A 51 19.90 -3.00 4.18
N ILE A 52 18.85 -3.77 3.88
CA ILE A 52 18.89 -4.80 2.84
C ILE A 52 19.17 -4.21 1.44
N ASN A 53 18.87 -2.93 1.23
CA ASN A 53 19.19 -2.18 0.02
C ASN A 53 20.70 -2.03 -0.22
N GLY A 54 21.52 -2.12 0.82
CA GLY A 54 22.98 -2.11 0.72
C GLY A 54 23.56 -3.36 0.05
N LEU A 55 22.76 -4.42 -0.14
CA LEU A 55 23.20 -5.62 -0.85
C LEU A 55 23.32 -5.40 -2.36
N PRO A 56 24.23 -6.11 -3.03
CA PRO A 56 24.17 -6.29 -4.47
C PRO A 56 22.82 -6.86 -4.89
N GLU A 57 22.29 -6.36 -6.00
CA GLU A 57 20.96 -6.70 -6.51
C GLU A 57 20.71 -8.21 -6.63
N ASN A 58 21.69 -8.96 -7.17
CA ASN A 58 21.64 -10.41 -7.31
C ASN A 58 21.60 -11.19 -5.97
N SER A 59 21.93 -10.55 -4.86
CA SER A 59 21.88 -11.12 -3.51
C SER A 59 20.63 -10.71 -2.73
N ARG A 60 19.92 -9.66 -3.14
CA ARG A 60 18.78 -9.09 -2.41
C ARG A 60 17.65 -10.09 -2.27
N THR A 61 17.22 -10.74 -3.34
CA THR A 61 16.09 -11.69 -3.33
C THR A 61 16.29 -12.82 -2.32
N ASN A 62 17.45 -13.48 -2.33
CA ASN A 62 17.77 -14.56 -1.39
C ASN A 62 17.90 -14.06 0.05
N ALA A 63 18.51 -12.90 0.26
CA ALA A 63 18.65 -12.31 1.60
C ALA A 63 17.29 -11.96 2.21
N ILE A 64 16.39 -11.43 1.38
CA ILE A 64 15.03 -11.10 1.72
C ILE A 64 14.22 -12.34 2.11
N SER A 65 14.30 -13.42 1.31
CA SER A 65 13.61 -14.67 1.63
C SER A 65 14.02 -15.21 3.00
N LYS A 66 15.34 -15.22 3.28
CA LYS A 66 15.87 -15.61 4.59
C LYS A 66 15.41 -14.69 5.70
N LEU A 67 15.43 -13.38 5.46
CA LEU A 67 15.01 -12.40 6.46
C LEU A 67 13.52 -12.56 6.82
N LEU A 68 12.65 -12.85 5.84
CA LEU A 68 11.23 -13.15 6.09
C LEU A 68 11.02 -14.39 6.95
N GLU A 69 11.86 -15.42 6.79
CA GLU A 69 11.86 -16.59 7.68
C GLU A 69 12.27 -16.20 9.11
N MET A 70 13.37 -15.45 9.24
CA MET A 70 13.89 -15.00 10.53
C MET A 70 12.91 -14.10 11.28
N ILE A 71 12.24 -13.18 10.57
CA ILE A 71 11.16 -12.35 11.13
C ILE A 71 10.04 -13.24 11.69
N GLY A 72 9.68 -14.32 10.99
CA GLY A 72 8.67 -15.27 11.46
C GLY A 72 9.01 -15.90 12.81
N LEU A 73 10.29 -16.10 13.09
CA LEU A 73 10.82 -16.72 14.31
C LEU A 73 10.95 -15.76 15.49
N LEU A 74 10.78 -14.45 15.29
CA LEU A 74 10.82 -13.48 16.38
C LEU A 74 9.72 -13.81 17.43
N PRO A 75 9.97 -13.60 18.72
CA PRO A 75 8.99 -13.94 19.77
C PRO A 75 7.90 -12.88 19.93
N SER A 76 8.20 -11.61 19.63
CA SER A 76 7.27 -10.48 19.82
C SER A 76 6.63 -10.04 18.50
N ASN A 77 5.31 -9.96 18.46
CA ASN A 77 4.57 -9.45 17.30
C ASN A 77 4.88 -7.98 16.99
N ALA A 78 5.20 -7.17 18.01
CA ALA A 78 5.60 -5.77 17.80
C ALA A 78 6.96 -5.69 17.07
N ILE A 79 7.90 -6.56 17.44
CA ILE A 79 9.21 -6.64 16.78
C ILE A 79 9.05 -7.18 15.35
N LYS A 80 8.14 -8.15 15.13
CA LYS A 80 7.80 -8.62 13.79
C LYS A 80 7.24 -7.51 12.92
N ALA A 81 6.28 -6.74 13.43
CA ALA A 81 5.68 -5.62 12.72
C ALA A 81 6.75 -4.61 12.29
N GLN A 82 7.59 -4.17 13.24
CA GLN A 82 8.69 -3.24 12.95
C GLN A 82 9.69 -3.79 11.90
N ALA A 83 10.04 -5.07 11.97
CA ALA A 83 10.93 -5.67 10.99
C ALA A 83 10.27 -5.77 9.59
N LEU A 84 8.97 -6.07 9.52
CA LEU A 84 8.22 -6.09 8.27
C LEU A 84 8.06 -4.70 7.66
N GLU A 85 7.87 -3.67 8.48
CA GLU A 85 7.81 -2.26 8.05
C GLU A 85 9.12 -1.83 7.37
N ASN A 86 10.25 -2.06 8.04
CA ASN A 86 11.57 -1.74 7.51
C ASN A 86 11.86 -2.52 6.20
N LEU A 87 11.45 -3.78 6.15
CA LEU A 87 11.62 -4.62 4.99
C LEU A 87 10.73 -4.15 3.82
N ALA A 88 9.52 -3.69 4.10
CA ALA A 88 8.60 -3.18 3.09
C ALA A 88 8.98 -1.79 2.54
N ILE A 89 9.87 -1.04 3.20
CA ILE A 89 10.47 0.17 2.61
C ILE A 89 11.53 -0.19 1.56
N SER A 90 12.07 -1.40 1.63
CA SER A 90 13.18 -1.85 0.78
C SER A 90 12.75 -2.46 -0.56
N VAL A 91 11.44 -2.58 -0.82
CA VAL A 91 10.90 -3.18 -2.05
C VAL A 91 11.28 -2.40 -3.30
N ASP A 92 11.32 -1.07 -3.22
CA ASP A 92 11.59 -0.20 -4.37
C ASP A 92 12.99 -0.43 -4.95
N ASN A 93 13.88 -1.11 -4.23
CA ASN A 93 15.23 -1.46 -4.68
C ASN A 93 15.35 -2.93 -5.13
N LEU A 94 14.24 -3.65 -5.29
CA LEU A 94 14.28 -5.00 -5.84
C LEU A 94 14.26 -4.98 -7.37
N PRO A 95 14.84 -6.01 -8.02
CA PRO A 95 14.60 -6.24 -9.43
C PRO A 95 13.09 -6.29 -9.70
N PRO A 96 12.57 -5.62 -10.74
CA PRO A 96 11.14 -5.55 -11.03
C PRO A 96 10.45 -6.92 -11.06
N GLU A 97 11.13 -7.96 -11.56
CA GLU A 97 10.64 -9.33 -11.63
C GLU A 97 10.46 -10.01 -10.25
N SER A 98 11.16 -9.53 -9.21
CA SER A 98 11.10 -10.07 -7.86
C SER A 98 10.06 -9.37 -6.97
N VAL A 99 9.64 -8.16 -7.36
CA VAL A 99 8.70 -7.32 -6.61
C VAL A 99 7.35 -8.03 -6.34
N PRO A 100 6.69 -8.68 -7.32
CA PRO A 100 5.42 -9.38 -7.09
C PRO A 100 5.48 -10.45 -6.01
N PHE A 101 6.50 -11.31 -6.10
CA PHE A 101 6.72 -12.40 -5.17
C PHE A 101 6.97 -11.85 -3.75
N PHE A 102 7.79 -10.81 -3.66
CA PHE A 102 8.09 -10.16 -2.41
C PHE A 102 6.85 -9.54 -1.76
N ASN A 103 6.07 -8.77 -2.52
CA ASN A 103 4.86 -8.12 -2.03
C ASN A 103 3.91 -9.16 -1.43
N LYS A 104 3.65 -10.23 -2.18
CA LYS A 104 2.84 -11.35 -1.69
C LYS A 104 3.38 -11.96 -0.40
N ALA A 105 4.69 -12.17 -0.31
CA ALA A 105 5.32 -12.76 0.88
C ALA A 105 5.21 -11.84 2.11
N VAL A 106 5.46 -10.53 1.96
CA VAL A 106 5.31 -9.54 3.03
C VAL A 106 3.85 -9.43 3.47
N ILE A 107 2.90 -9.31 2.55
CA ILE A 107 1.46 -9.23 2.90
C ILE A 107 1.04 -10.48 3.69
N ASN A 108 1.45 -11.67 3.23
CA ASN A 108 1.14 -12.91 3.95
C ASN A 108 1.71 -12.91 5.38
N LYS A 109 2.93 -12.39 5.59
CA LYS A 109 3.50 -12.26 6.95
C LYS A 109 2.76 -11.23 7.78
N ILE A 110 2.35 -10.11 7.19
CA ILE A 110 1.54 -9.09 7.88
C ILE A 110 0.20 -9.68 8.32
N ARG A 111 -0.48 -10.47 7.46
CA ARG A 111 -1.74 -11.17 7.81
C ARG A 111 -1.64 -12.10 9.02
N MET A 112 -0.44 -12.56 9.35
CA MET A 112 -0.21 -13.42 10.52
C MET A 112 -0.04 -12.62 11.81
N LEU A 113 0.06 -11.29 11.75
CA LEU A 113 0.12 -10.42 12.94
C LEU A 113 -1.27 -10.26 13.58
N PRO A 114 -1.35 -9.89 14.86
CA PRO A 114 -2.60 -9.40 15.47
C PRO A 114 -3.15 -8.19 14.68
N VAL A 115 -4.48 -8.12 14.53
CA VAL A 115 -5.17 -7.11 13.69
C VAL A 115 -4.73 -5.67 14.00
N ASN A 116 -4.51 -5.34 15.27
CA ASN A 116 -4.08 -4.01 15.69
C ASN A 116 -2.64 -3.63 15.24
N LEU A 117 -1.82 -4.61 14.83
CA LEU A 117 -0.47 -4.39 14.28
C LEU A 117 -0.43 -4.55 12.75
N GLN A 118 -1.47 -5.12 12.14
CA GLN A 118 -1.56 -5.23 10.69
C GLN A 118 -1.69 -3.85 10.05
N ASP A 119 -2.44 -2.93 10.67
CA ASP A 119 -2.67 -1.57 10.18
C ASP A 119 -1.37 -0.82 9.88
N GLU A 120 -0.52 -0.75 10.90
CA GLU A 120 0.73 0.01 10.82
C GLU A 120 1.66 -0.61 9.77
N ALA A 121 1.85 -1.94 9.82
CA ALA A 121 2.67 -2.66 8.87
C ALA A 121 2.18 -2.53 7.41
N LEU A 122 0.87 -2.61 7.16
CA LEU A 122 0.29 -2.38 5.82
C LEU A 122 0.44 -0.93 5.39
N THR A 123 0.30 0.02 6.31
CA THR A 123 0.48 1.45 6.02
C THR A 123 1.89 1.73 5.51
N TYR A 124 2.92 1.05 6.02
CA TYR A 124 4.28 1.17 5.50
C TYR A 124 4.50 0.41 4.21
N ALA A 125 3.97 -0.81 4.09
CA ALA A 125 4.10 -1.60 2.88
C ALA A 125 3.44 -0.93 1.66
N THR A 126 2.32 -0.25 1.86
CA THR A 126 1.63 0.50 0.80
C THR A 126 2.20 1.90 0.54
N ARG A 127 3.30 2.31 1.22
CA ARG A 127 4.01 3.57 0.90
C ARG A 127 4.94 3.43 -0.29
N THR A 128 5.45 2.23 -0.56
CA THR A 128 6.37 1.99 -1.66
C THR A 128 5.58 1.84 -2.95
N THR A 129 6.03 2.52 -4.00
CA THR A 129 5.33 2.51 -5.30
C THR A 129 5.35 1.10 -5.89
N SER A 130 6.46 0.38 -5.73
CA SER A 130 6.63 -1.02 -6.14
C SER A 130 5.60 -2.00 -5.54
N PHE A 131 5.00 -1.67 -4.39
CA PHE A 131 3.92 -2.47 -3.81
C PHE A 131 2.61 -2.38 -4.61
N ILE A 132 2.47 -1.29 -5.37
CA ILE A 132 1.27 -0.89 -6.11
C ILE A 132 1.39 -1.24 -7.61
N VAL A 133 2.62 -1.36 -8.15
CA VAL A 133 2.86 -1.46 -9.61
C VAL A 133 2.72 -2.87 -10.19
N ASP A 134 2.28 -3.88 -9.43
CA ASP A 134 1.88 -5.15 -10.06
C ASP A 134 0.35 -5.22 -10.23
N PRO A 135 -0.19 -4.86 -11.41
CA PRO A 135 -1.61 -4.93 -11.73
C PRO A 135 -2.10 -6.37 -11.92
N GLU A 136 -1.26 -7.40 -11.79
CA GLU A 136 -1.77 -8.75 -11.67
C GLU A 136 -2.63 -8.85 -10.39
N LYS A 137 -3.95 -8.91 -10.62
CA LYS A 137 -5.14 -9.04 -9.75
C LYS A 137 -4.94 -9.47 -8.29
N ASN A 138 -3.91 -10.25 -8.00
CA ASN A 138 -3.65 -10.86 -6.72
C ASN A 138 -3.21 -9.88 -5.63
N ASN A 139 -2.39 -8.87 -5.90
CA ASN A 139 -1.85 -8.02 -4.83
C ASN A 139 -2.92 -7.09 -4.26
N LEU A 140 -3.75 -6.51 -5.11
CA LEU A 140 -4.88 -5.71 -4.68
C LEU A 140 -5.85 -6.51 -3.84
N GLU A 141 -6.35 -7.62 -4.38
CA GLU A 141 -7.31 -8.48 -3.68
C GLU A 141 -6.74 -8.99 -2.35
N LEU A 142 -5.44 -9.32 -2.31
CA LEU A 142 -4.75 -9.72 -1.08
C LEU A 142 -4.66 -8.56 -0.07
N ILE A 143 -4.35 -7.35 -0.52
CA ILE A 143 -4.36 -6.13 0.30
C ILE A 143 -5.78 -5.90 0.82
N PHE A 144 -6.81 -5.88 -0.03
CA PHE A 144 -8.20 -5.68 0.36
C PHE A 144 -8.70 -6.72 1.38
N ASN A 145 -8.42 -8.00 1.15
CA ASN A 145 -8.76 -9.09 2.08
C ASN A 145 -7.99 -9.03 3.40
N THR A 146 -6.84 -8.36 3.43
CA THR A 146 -6.08 -8.14 4.66
C THR A 146 -6.64 -6.95 5.42
N ILE A 147 -6.95 -5.87 4.71
CA ILE A 147 -7.38 -4.63 5.34
C ILE A 147 -8.87 -4.64 5.76
N SER A 148 -9.68 -5.57 5.25
CA SER A 148 -11.07 -5.75 5.73
C SER A 148 -11.18 -6.06 7.23
N ALA A 149 -10.06 -6.38 7.90
CA ALA A 149 -9.99 -6.50 9.37
C ALA A 149 -9.92 -5.16 10.13
N SER A 150 -9.64 -4.02 9.47
CA SER A 150 -9.57 -2.68 10.09
C SER A 150 -10.02 -1.55 9.13
N PRO A 151 -11.19 -0.92 9.37
CA PRO A 151 -11.75 0.12 8.49
C PRO A 151 -10.90 1.38 8.30
N SER A 152 -10.09 1.75 9.30
CA SER A 152 -9.28 2.99 9.24
C SER A 152 -8.02 2.84 8.39
N SER A 153 -7.39 1.66 8.48
CA SER A 153 -6.28 1.18 7.66
C SER A 153 -6.68 1.10 6.20
N TYR A 154 -7.90 0.60 6.00
CA TYR A 154 -8.53 0.39 4.71
C TYR A 154 -8.56 1.69 3.94
N ARG A 155 -9.17 2.70 4.57
CA ARG A 155 -9.30 4.03 4.00
C ARG A 155 -7.96 4.66 3.67
N ARG A 156 -6.95 4.57 4.54
CA ARG A 156 -5.62 5.17 4.29
C ARG A 156 -4.87 4.49 3.14
N CYS A 157 -4.80 3.17 3.12
CA CYS A 157 -4.13 2.42 2.06
C CYS A 157 -4.80 2.71 0.72
N LEU A 158 -6.14 2.68 0.68
CA LEU A 158 -6.89 2.91 -0.54
C LEU A 158 -6.81 4.32 -1.05
N THR A 159 -6.86 5.30 -0.16
CA THR A 159 -6.64 6.70 -0.52
C THR A 159 -5.30 6.88 -1.24
N ARG A 160 -4.24 6.22 -0.78
CA ARG A 160 -2.93 6.30 -1.45
C ARG A 160 -2.94 5.59 -2.79
N PHE A 161 -3.51 4.39 -2.84
CA PHE A 161 -3.60 3.58 -4.04
C PHE A 161 -4.37 4.30 -5.16
N VAL A 162 -5.53 4.85 -4.80
CA VAL A 162 -6.37 5.71 -5.63
C VAL A 162 -5.61 6.94 -6.13
N ARG A 163 -4.86 7.63 -5.26
CA ARG A 163 -4.09 8.81 -5.66
C ARG A 163 -2.92 8.47 -6.58
N TYR A 164 -2.32 7.29 -6.40
CA TYR A 164 -1.28 6.78 -7.29
C TYR A 164 -1.87 6.49 -8.67
N GLU A 165 -2.98 5.75 -8.72
CA GLU A 165 -3.71 5.48 -9.95
C GLU A 165 -4.07 6.75 -10.71
N ALA A 166 -4.61 7.75 -9.98
CA ALA A 166 -5.01 9.03 -10.54
C ALA A 166 -3.85 9.77 -11.23
N ARG A 167 -2.59 9.47 -10.88
CA ARG A 167 -1.38 10.06 -11.47
C ARG A 167 -0.84 9.31 -12.68
N GLU A 168 -0.90 7.97 -12.67
CA GLU A 168 -0.23 7.14 -13.67
C GLU A 168 -1.08 6.88 -14.95
N SER A 169 -2.32 7.38 -15.01
CA SER A 169 -3.21 7.32 -16.20
C SER A 169 -3.28 5.95 -16.88
N ASN A 170 -3.42 4.88 -16.08
CA ASN A 170 -3.49 3.51 -16.59
C ASN A 170 -4.92 2.98 -16.60
N THR A 171 -5.60 3.02 -17.75
CA THR A 171 -6.99 2.58 -17.95
C THR A 171 -7.28 1.18 -17.44
N ARG A 172 -6.38 0.23 -17.71
CA ARG A 172 -6.58 -1.18 -17.32
C ARG A 172 -6.70 -1.30 -15.81
N PHE A 173 -5.90 -0.50 -15.12
CA PHE A 173 -5.92 -0.42 -13.68
C PHE A 173 -7.19 0.28 -13.17
N SER A 174 -7.62 1.37 -13.79
CA SER A 174 -8.87 2.07 -13.45
C SER A 174 -10.08 1.12 -13.50
N VAL A 175 -10.17 0.29 -14.56
CA VAL A 175 -11.23 -0.73 -14.70
C VAL A 175 -11.14 -1.80 -13.62
N HIS A 176 -9.93 -2.26 -13.30
CA HIS A 176 -9.73 -3.25 -12.25
C HIS A 176 -10.11 -2.70 -10.88
N LEU A 177 -9.68 -1.47 -10.56
CA LEU A 177 -10.04 -0.76 -9.34
C LEU A 177 -11.56 -0.62 -9.21
N MET A 178 -12.25 -0.26 -10.30
CA MET A 178 -13.71 -0.17 -10.30
C MET A 178 -14.38 -1.52 -9.99
N ASN A 179 -13.91 -2.61 -10.59
CA ASN A 179 -14.42 -3.95 -10.27
C ASN A 179 -14.20 -4.32 -8.81
N VAL A 180 -13.06 -3.93 -8.23
CA VAL A 180 -12.83 -4.15 -6.80
C VAL A 180 -13.77 -3.29 -5.97
N ILE A 181 -13.93 -2.00 -6.29
CA ILE A 181 -14.86 -1.09 -5.59
C ILE A 181 -16.26 -1.69 -5.51
N LEU A 182 -16.75 -2.25 -6.62
CA LEU A 182 -18.08 -2.87 -6.72
C LEU A 182 -18.20 -4.21 -5.97
N SER A 183 -17.09 -4.86 -5.63
CA SER A 183 -17.07 -6.10 -4.83
C SER A 183 -17.09 -5.88 -3.32
N LEU A 184 -16.95 -4.63 -2.88
CA LEU A 184 -16.88 -4.26 -1.46
C LEU A 184 -18.27 -4.07 -0.87
N PRO A 185 -18.40 -4.16 0.46
CA PRO A 185 -19.58 -3.65 1.15
C PRO A 185 -19.84 -2.17 0.82
N ASP A 186 -21.10 -1.78 0.61
CA ASP A 186 -21.51 -0.44 0.14
C ASP A 186 -20.82 0.72 0.85
N HIS A 187 -20.74 0.69 2.18
CA HIS A 187 -20.11 1.77 2.96
C HIS A 187 -18.61 1.92 2.63
N LEU A 188 -17.89 0.82 2.42
CA LEU A 188 -16.48 0.82 2.02
C LEU A 188 -16.32 1.16 0.54
N GLY A 189 -17.17 0.58 -0.32
CA GLY A 189 -17.20 0.87 -1.75
C GLY A 189 -17.43 2.36 -2.00
N ALA A 190 -18.36 2.98 -1.27
CA ALA A 190 -18.63 4.41 -1.35
C ALA A 190 -17.43 5.27 -0.91
N ASP A 191 -16.76 4.92 0.20
CA ASP A 191 -15.56 5.64 0.66
C ASP A 191 -14.46 5.66 -0.40
N VAL A 192 -14.23 4.51 -1.05
CA VAL A 192 -13.18 4.36 -2.06
C VAL A 192 -13.58 5.06 -3.35
N LEU A 193 -14.84 4.91 -3.78
CA LEU A 193 -15.37 5.58 -4.98
C LEU A 193 -15.33 7.10 -4.85
N GLU A 194 -15.73 7.64 -3.68
CA GLU A 194 -15.65 9.07 -3.39
C GLU A 194 -14.21 9.59 -3.50
N GLU A 195 -13.26 8.91 -2.86
CA GLU A 195 -11.85 9.34 -2.91
C GLU A 195 -11.28 9.19 -4.33
N TRP A 196 -11.71 8.19 -5.10
CA TRP A 196 -11.25 7.97 -6.48
C TRP A 196 -11.75 9.02 -7.44
N VAL A 197 -13.04 9.34 -7.39
CA VAL A 197 -13.60 10.43 -8.17
C VAL A 197 -12.99 11.75 -7.74
N ARG A 198 -12.84 12.01 -6.43
CA ARG A 198 -12.19 13.22 -5.93
C ARG A 198 -10.75 13.33 -6.40
N ALA A 199 -9.95 12.25 -6.29
CA ALA A 199 -8.57 12.25 -6.75
C ALA A 199 -8.48 12.48 -8.26
N THR A 200 -9.36 11.85 -9.05
CA THR A 200 -9.46 12.06 -10.50
C THR A 200 -9.76 13.52 -10.84
N LEU A 201 -10.80 14.10 -10.23
CA LEU A 201 -11.23 15.47 -10.49
C LEU A 201 -10.25 16.54 -9.95
N CYS A 202 -9.59 16.28 -8.81
CA CYS A 202 -8.63 17.21 -8.19
C CYS A 202 -7.20 17.06 -8.71
N SER A 203 -6.87 15.93 -9.33
CA SER A 203 -5.55 15.76 -9.92
C SER A 203 -5.33 16.78 -11.05
N THR A 204 -4.08 17.00 -11.43
CA THR A 204 -3.70 17.77 -12.61
C THR A 204 -3.31 16.87 -13.79
N PRO A 205 -4.08 15.85 -14.23
CA PRO A 205 -3.74 15.12 -15.43
C PRO A 205 -4.17 15.91 -16.66
N ASP A 206 -3.79 15.41 -17.82
CA ASP A 206 -4.43 15.75 -19.07
C ASP A 206 -5.96 15.56 -18.98
N ALA A 207 -6.71 16.36 -19.74
CA ALA A 207 -8.17 16.23 -19.79
C ALA A 207 -8.61 14.81 -20.22
N ALA A 208 -7.78 14.13 -21.03
CA ALA A 208 -8.03 12.79 -21.52
C ALA A 208 -8.10 11.74 -20.40
N GLY A 209 -7.19 11.76 -19.42
CA GLY A 209 -7.24 10.82 -18.30
C GLY A 209 -8.42 11.05 -17.36
N VAL A 210 -8.91 12.29 -17.23
CA VAL A 210 -10.14 12.59 -16.49
C VAL A 210 -11.35 12.04 -17.23
N ASP A 211 -11.46 12.27 -18.54
CA ASP A 211 -12.57 11.80 -19.37
C ASP A 211 -12.71 10.28 -19.32
N GLU A 212 -11.59 9.56 -19.46
CA GLU A 212 -11.59 8.10 -19.48
C GLU A 212 -12.04 7.50 -18.14
N ARG A 213 -11.53 8.01 -17.01
CA ARG A 213 -11.89 7.51 -15.67
C ARG A 213 -13.33 7.82 -15.31
N ILE A 214 -13.81 9.02 -15.64
CA ILE A 214 -15.22 9.38 -15.45
C ILE A 214 -16.12 8.50 -16.34
N GLY A 215 -15.68 8.21 -17.57
CA GLY A 215 -16.31 7.24 -18.46
C GLY A 215 -16.49 5.87 -17.80
N ILE A 216 -15.44 5.33 -17.17
CA ILE A 216 -15.51 4.04 -16.46
C ILE A 216 -16.56 4.05 -15.33
N VAL A 217 -16.66 5.15 -14.57
CA VAL A 217 -17.68 5.29 -13.53
C VAL A 217 -19.08 5.28 -14.16
N CYS A 218 -19.28 6.05 -15.24
CA CYS A 218 -20.56 6.13 -15.95
C CYS A 218 -20.98 4.79 -16.58
N GLU A 219 -20.06 4.04 -17.18
CA GLU A 219 -20.31 2.72 -17.76
C GLU A 219 -20.77 1.69 -16.72
N ASN A 220 -20.27 1.81 -15.49
CA ASN A 220 -20.61 0.91 -14.40
C ASN A 220 -21.73 1.42 -13.49
N MET A 221 -22.39 2.53 -13.84
CA MET A 221 -23.39 3.20 -13.00
C MET A 221 -24.53 2.27 -12.54
N HIS A 222 -24.98 1.37 -13.41
CA HIS A 222 -26.02 0.38 -13.14
C HIS A 222 -25.62 -0.67 -12.07
N LYS A 223 -24.33 -0.79 -11.76
CA LYS A 223 -23.80 -1.68 -10.70
C LYS A 223 -23.52 -0.94 -9.40
N ILE A 224 -23.45 0.39 -9.44
CA ILE A 224 -23.18 1.22 -8.26
C ILE A 224 -24.47 1.32 -7.46
N SER A 225 -24.43 0.93 -6.18
CA SER A 225 -25.62 0.93 -5.34
C SER A 225 -26.18 2.35 -5.14
N PRO A 226 -27.49 2.49 -4.85
CA PRO A 226 -28.08 3.80 -4.56
C PRO A 226 -27.39 4.54 -3.42
N GLU A 227 -26.90 3.82 -2.40
CA GLU A 227 -26.15 4.41 -1.28
C GLU A 227 -24.85 5.06 -1.77
N MET A 228 -24.06 4.32 -2.55
CA MET A 228 -22.81 4.80 -3.13
C MET A 228 -23.04 6.02 -4.04
N ARG A 229 -24.10 6.01 -4.87
CA ARG A 229 -24.44 7.14 -5.75
C ARG A 229 -24.81 8.39 -4.96
N ASN A 230 -25.68 8.27 -3.95
CA ASN A 230 -26.12 9.40 -3.11
C ASN A 230 -24.96 10.01 -2.30
N ARG A 231 -24.02 9.16 -1.88
CA ARG A 231 -22.78 9.58 -1.24
C ARG A 231 -21.87 10.37 -2.19
N LEU A 232 -21.69 9.85 -3.42
CA LEU A 232 -20.92 10.52 -4.45
C LEU A 232 -21.52 11.87 -4.88
N ILE A 233 -22.84 11.95 -5.03
CA ILE A 233 -23.56 13.21 -5.32
C ILE A 233 -23.21 14.28 -4.27
N ARG A 234 -23.43 13.97 -2.98
CA ARG A 234 -23.14 14.90 -1.87
C ARG A 234 -21.67 15.33 -1.85
N ARG A 235 -20.76 14.41 -2.18
CA ARG A 235 -19.33 14.69 -2.26
C ARG A 235 -19.01 15.66 -3.38
N ILE A 236 -19.53 15.42 -4.58
CA ILE A 236 -19.32 16.30 -5.75
C ILE A 236 -19.86 17.70 -5.48
N GLU A 237 -21.04 17.81 -4.89
CA GLU A 237 -21.65 19.09 -4.51
C GLU A 237 -20.79 19.84 -3.48
N SER A 238 -20.32 19.15 -2.45
CA SER A 238 -19.47 19.74 -1.40
C SER A 238 -18.11 20.22 -1.91
N ASP A 239 -17.52 19.53 -2.88
CA ASP A 239 -16.17 19.81 -3.38
C ASP A 239 -16.17 20.66 -4.67
N ASN A 240 -17.35 21.05 -5.20
CA ASN A 240 -17.49 21.72 -6.50
C ASN A 240 -16.64 23.00 -6.65
N GLU A 241 -16.53 23.79 -5.58
CA GLU A 241 -15.74 25.01 -5.58
C GLU A 241 -14.22 24.75 -5.66
N ASN A 242 -13.79 23.58 -5.17
CA ASN A 242 -12.39 23.18 -5.03
C ASN A 242 -11.82 22.49 -6.28
N TYR A 243 -12.66 22.14 -7.27
CA TYR A 243 -12.18 21.50 -8.49
C TYR A 243 -11.48 22.52 -9.43
N PRO A 244 -10.40 22.10 -10.12
CA PRO A 244 -9.83 22.86 -11.24
C PRO A 244 -10.90 23.18 -12.29
N SER A 245 -10.76 24.31 -12.99
CA SER A 245 -11.75 24.77 -14.00
C SER A 245 -12.07 23.72 -15.06
N ILE A 246 -11.05 22.97 -15.53
CA ILE A 246 -11.19 21.88 -16.50
C ILE A 246 -12.07 20.75 -15.93
N SER A 247 -11.87 20.41 -14.66
CA SER A 247 -12.59 19.34 -13.97
C SER A 247 -14.01 19.72 -13.52
N LYS A 248 -14.35 21.02 -13.41
CA LYS A 248 -15.70 21.47 -13.00
C LYS A 248 -16.78 21.02 -13.98
N ASN A 249 -16.51 21.11 -15.28
CA ASN A 249 -17.46 20.64 -16.30
C ASN A 249 -17.69 19.14 -16.19
N LYS A 250 -16.64 18.37 -15.90
CA LYS A 250 -16.71 16.91 -15.74
C LYS A 250 -17.38 16.48 -14.45
N ALA A 251 -17.13 17.21 -13.37
CA ALA A 251 -17.84 17.03 -12.10
C ALA A 251 -19.35 17.26 -12.29
N LYS A 252 -19.73 18.29 -13.05
CA LYS A 252 -21.13 18.59 -13.39
C LYS A 252 -21.76 17.49 -14.26
N GLU A 253 -21.07 17.04 -15.31
CA GLU A 253 -21.53 15.94 -16.17
C GLU A 253 -21.77 14.65 -15.36
N LEU A 254 -20.81 14.27 -14.51
CA LEU A 254 -20.95 13.11 -13.64
C LEU A 254 -22.11 13.27 -12.65
N HIS A 255 -22.30 14.47 -12.08
CA HIS A 255 -23.41 14.77 -11.17
C HIS A 255 -24.77 14.62 -11.84
N GLU A 256 -24.94 15.17 -13.05
CA GLU A 256 -26.16 15.02 -13.84
C GLU A 256 -26.45 13.54 -14.16
N TYR A 257 -25.42 12.77 -14.49
CA TYR A 257 -25.54 11.34 -14.76
C TYR A 257 -25.96 10.53 -13.52
N LEU A 258 -25.38 10.85 -12.36
CA LEU A 258 -25.72 10.22 -11.07
C LEU A 258 -27.17 10.52 -10.66
N ILE A 259 -27.64 11.75 -10.85
CA ILE A 259 -29.03 12.14 -10.57
C ILE A 259 -29.96 11.36 -11.49
N LYS A 260 -29.69 11.35 -12.80
CA LYS A 260 -30.52 10.64 -13.77
C LYS A 260 -30.65 9.16 -13.42
N ALA A 261 -29.54 8.48 -13.14
CA ALA A 261 -29.56 7.07 -12.75
C ALA A 261 -30.36 6.83 -11.46
N THR A 262 -30.32 7.77 -10.50
CA THR A 262 -31.10 7.66 -9.25
C THR A 262 -32.60 7.85 -9.50
N VAL A 263 -32.98 8.73 -10.42
CA VAL A 263 -34.38 8.93 -10.83
C VAL A 263 -34.89 7.72 -11.60
N ASP A 264 -34.12 7.19 -12.55
CA ASP A 264 -34.49 6.03 -13.36
C ASP A 264 -34.76 4.80 -12.48
N ASP A 265 -33.92 4.55 -11.46
CA ASP A 265 -34.13 3.47 -10.49
C ASP A 265 -35.43 3.68 -9.70
N PHE A 266 -35.73 4.91 -9.26
CA PHE A 266 -36.97 5.22 -8.55
C PHE A 266 -38.23 4.97 -9.39
N MET A 267 -38.16 5.27 -10.70
CA MET A 267 -39.28 5.08 -11.62
C MET A 267 -39.48 3.62 -12.06
N SER A 268 -38.52 2.75 -11.79
CA SER A 268 -38.55 1.32 -12.16
C SER A 268 -39.16 0.39 -11.11
N VAL A 269 -39.47 0.92 -9.91
CA VAL A 269 -40.09 0.22 -8.76
C VAL A 269 -41.60 0.36 -8.81
#